data_AF-A0A1M5JI90-F1
#
_entry.id   AF-A0A1M5JI90-F1
#
_cell.length_a   1.000
_cell.length_b   1.000
_cell.length_c   1.000
_cell.angle_alpha   90.00
_cell.angle_beta   90.00
_cell.angle_gamma   90.00
#
_symmetry.space_group_name_H-M   'P 1'
#
loop_
_entity.id
_entity.type
_entity.pdbx_description
1 polymer ?
#
loop_
_entity_poly.entity_id
_entity_poly.type
_entity_poly.pdbx_seq_one_letter_code
_entity_poly.pdbx_strand_id
1 'polypeptide(L)'
;MIPSSLVFVYTYKCNFNCIHCSLSCKPANNDVIWEEIVYKVIDQAYYIPLGRARKKCSIDMFIPGNNNEVFQPCREAGKALTVLPDGNITFCCGHILNTKAQDFITIANIIRDNITLSQIINRMQRNVLFWLLYLEGPLSIFNRLNISYPVYRKCEACYLLATKYLRQLHKLADHKEAIWQEVKEEKINVISA
;
A
#
# COMPACT_ATOMS: atom_id res chain seq x y z
N MET A 1 5.81 3.76 -14.00
CA MET A 1 4.38 3.76 -13.65
C MET A 1 4.06 5.01 -12.84
N ILE A 2 3.02 5.73 -13.23
CA ILE A 2 2.47 6.88 -12.50
C ILE A 2 1.18 6.38 -11.80
N PRO A 3 0.94 6.70 -10.51
CA PRO A 3 -0.30 6.35 -9.83
C PRO A 3 -1.50 6.96 -10.57
N SER A 4 -2.54 6.16 -10.79
CA SER A 4 -3.77 6.55 -11.50
C SER A 4 -4.91 6.95 -10.57
N SER A 5 -4.71 6.90 -9.25
CA SER A 5 -5.70 7.35 -8.27
C SER A 5 -5.05 7.97 -7.03
N LEU A 6 -5.78 8.91 -6.44
CA LEU A 6 -5.41 9.59 -5.21
C LEU A 6 -6.58 9.46 -4.23
N VAL A 7 -6.28 9.04 -3.01
CA VAL A 7 -7.28 8.84 -1.96
C VAL A 7 -6.96 9.76 -0.80
N PHE A 8 -7.92 10.62 -0.45
CA PHE A 8 -7.90 11.42 0.77
C PHE A 8 -8.78 10.76 1.83
N VAL A 9 -8.22 10.53 3.01
CA VAL A 9 -9.02 10.35 4.21
C VAL A 9 -9.08 11.70 4.89
N TYR A 10 -10.26 12.35 4.92
CA TYR A 10 -10.36 13.73 5.40
C TYR A 10 -10.26 13.84 6.92
N THR A 11 -10.73 12.83 7.63
CA THR A 11 -10.70 12.81 9.07
C THR A 11 -10.81 11.38 9.57
N TYR A 12 -10.20 11.10 10.71
CA TYR A 12 -10.49 9.89 11.47
C TYR A 12 -11.65 10.07 12.46
N LYS A 13 -12.26 11.24 12.51
CA LYS A 13 -13.49 11.49 13.26
C LYS A 13 -14.64 10.76 12.58
N CYS A 14 -15.36 9.96 13.36
CA CYS A 14 -16.58 9.31 12.92
C CYS A 14 -17.56 9.33 14.10
N ASN A 15 -18.84 9.57 13.85
CA ASN A 15 -19.86 9.55 14.91
C ASN A 15 -20.06 8.15 15.52
N PHE A 16 -19.41 7.13 14.95
CA PHE A 16 -19.48 5.74 15.39
C PHE A 16 -18.09 5.24 15.79
N ASN A 17 -18.04 4.47 16.87
CA ASN A 17 -16.84 3.75 17.31
C ASN A 17 -16.98 2.27 16.93
N CYS A 18 -16.76 1.96 15.65
CA CYS A 18 -16.97 0.63 15.10
C CYS A 18 -15.76 -0.29 15.38
N ILE A 19 -15.99 -1.45 16.01
CA ILE A 19 -14.95 -2.46 16.27
C ILE A 19 -14.27 -3.01 14.99
N HIS A 20 -14.88 -2.81 13.83
CA HIS A 20 -14.48 -3.32 12.52
C HIS A 20 -14.01 -2.19 11.58
N CYS A 21 -13.77 -0.99 12.13
CA CYS A 21 -13.30 0.14 11.36
C CYS A 21 -11.86 -0.09 10.90
N SER A 22 -11.65 -0.34 9.61
CA SER A 22 -10.30 -0.50 9.03
C SER A 22 -9.44 0.75 9.14
N LEU A 23 -10.06 1.92 9.36
CA LEU A 23 -9.37 3.19 9.55
C LEU A 23 -9.28 3.59 11.03
N SER A 24 -9.76 2.76 11.95
CA SER A 24 -9.81 3.06 13.39
C SER A 24 -10.49 4.40 13.71
N CYS A 25 -11.44 4.83 12.87
CA CYS A 25 -12.21 6.05 13.08
C CYS A 25 -13.13 5.91 14.30
N LYS A 26 -13.23 6.97 15.11
CA LYS A 26 -14.05 7.04 16.32
C LYS A 26 -14.46 8.48 16.64
N PRO A 27 -15.47 8.71 17.50
CA PRO A 27 -15.96 10.06 17.80
C PRO A 27 -14.91 10.95 18.46
N ALA A 28 -14.00 10.34 19.20
CA ALA A 28 -12.93 11.02 19.94
C ALA A 28 -11.76 11.50 19.06
N ASN A 29 -11.66 11.05 17.80
CA ASN A 29 -10.61 11.54 16.90
C ASN A 29 -10.96 12.95 16.44
N ASN A 30 -9.96 13.83 16.38
CA ASN A 30 -10.11 15.19 15.85
C ASN A 30 -9.11 15.49 14.72
N ASP A 31 -8.44 14.46 14.21
CA ASP A 31 -7.52 14.59 13.08
C ASP A 31 -8.32 14.98 11.84
N VAL A 32 -7.94 16.08 11.20
CA VAL A 32 -8.55 16.57 9.97
C VAL A 32 -7.44 16.94 9.00
N ILE A 33 -7.58 16.56 7.73
CA ILE A 33 -6.72 17.06 6.68
C ILE A 33 -7.10 18.52 6.39
N TRP A 34 -6.12 19.42 6.43
CA TRP A 34 -6.37 20.83 6.15
C TRP A 34 -6.73 21.04 4.69
N GLU A 35 -7.67 21.94 4.46
CA GLU A 35 -8.20 22.26 3.13
C GLU A 35 -7.09 22.72 2.16
N GLU A 36 -6.11 23.47 2.65
CA GLU A 36 -4.91 23.86 1.87
C GLU A 36 -4.12 22.66 1.35
N ILE A 37 -4.00 21.59 2.14
CA ILE A 37 -3.31 20.36 1.75
C ILE A 37 -4.14 19.64 0.69
N VAL A 38 -5.45 19.57 0.87
CA VAL A 38 -6.36 18.96 -0.10
C VAL A 38 -6.27 19.69 -1.44
N TYR A 39 -6.36 21.02 -1.46
CA TYR A 39 -6.27 21.79 -2.69
C TYR A 39 -4.90 21.66 -3.35
N LYS A 40 -3.81 21.74 -2.58
CA LYS A 40 -2.46 21.55 -3.10
C LYS A 40 -2.28 20.19 -3.77
N VAL A 41 -2.89 19.13 -3.23
CA VAL A 41 -2.75 17.78 -3.77
C VAL A 41 -3.77 17.53 -4.91
N ILE A 42 -4.99 18.08 -4.85
CA ILE A 42 -5.98 18.03 -5.95
C ILE A 42 -5.47 18.77 -7.19
N ASP A 43 -4.92 19.97 -7.02
CA ASP A 43 -4.32 20.77 -8.09
C ASP A 43 -3.19 19.99 -8.80
N GLN A 44 -2.51 19.12 -8.06
CA GLN A 44 -1.47 18.24 -8.59
C GLN A 44 -2.00 16.92 -9.18
N ALA A 45 -3.28 16.56 -9.02
CA ALA A 45 -3.78 15.20 -9.21
C ALA A 45 -4.99 15.04 -10.18
N TYR A 46 -5.25 16.03 -11.02
CA TYR A 46 -6.40 16.05 -11.95
C TYR A 46 -6.38 14.86 -12.95
N TYR A 47 -7.05 13.72 -12.63
CA TYR A 47 -7.85 12.80 -13.50
C TYR A 47 -8.15 11.42 -12.81
N ILE A 48 -9.45 11.05 -12.69
CA ILE A 48 -10.09 9.68 -12.61
C ILE A 48 -10.49 9.06 -11.22
N PRO A 49 -11.66 8.35 -11.10
CA PRO A 49 -12.44 8.15 -9.86
C PRO A 49 -12.77 6.69 -9.35
N LEU A 50 -13.05 6.57 -8.02
CA LEU A 50 -13.99 5.66 -7.25
C LEU A 50 -13.74 4.11 -7.13
N GLY A 51 -14.27 3.28 -6.18
CA GLY A 51 -15.20 3.39 -5.00
C GLY A 51 -15.71 2.02 -4.42
N ARG A 52 -16.36 2.01 -3.22
CA ARG A 52 -16.52 0.89 -2.23
C ARG A 52 -17.67 -0.15 -2.42
N ALA A 53 -17.81 -0.80 -3.58
CA ALA A 53 -18.78 -1.89 -3.80
C ALA A 53 -18.57 -3.16 -2.93
N ARG A 54 -17.43 -3.27 -2.23
CA ARG A 54 -16.95 -4.56 -1.69
C ARG A 54 -17.64 -5.06 -0.41
N LYS A 55 -18.35 -4.22 0.35
CA LYS A 55 -18.80 -4.59 1.70
C LYS A 55 -20.25 -5.10 1.82
N LYS A 56 -20.93 -5.41 0.70
CA LYS A 56 -22.26 -6.04 0.70
C LYS A 56 -22.24 -7.57 0.41
N CYS A 57 -21.06 -8.19 0.33
CA CYS A 57 -20.93 -9.59 -0.05
C CYS A 57 -20.68 -10.49 1.18
N SER A 58 -21.41 -11.60 1.29
CA SER A 58 -21.22 -12.65 2.30
C SER A 58 -19.96 -13.48 2.03
N ILE A 59 -19.44 -14.24 3.01
CA ILE A 59 -18.16 -14.96 2.89
C ILE A 59 -18.14 -15.96 1.72
N ASP A 60 -19.30 -16.56 1.46
CA ASP A 60 -19.67 -17.47 0.38
C ASP A 60 -19.78 -16.79 -0.99
N MET A 61 -19.91 -15.45 -1.04
CA MET A 61 -19.78 -14.67 -2.28
C MET A 61 -18.33 -14.40 -2.66
N PHE A 62 -17.37 -14.60 -1.75
CA PHE A 62 -15.97 -14.45 -2.09
C PHE A 62 -15.45 -15.74 -2.72
N ILE A 63 -15.30 -15.71 -4.04
CA ILE A 63 -14.60 -16.76 -4.76
C ILE A 63 -13.16 -16.80 -4.20
N PRO A 64 -12.70 -17.94 -3.66
CA PRO A 64 -11.29 -18.12 -3.32
C PRO A 64 -10.50 -17.77 -4.58
N GLY A 65 -9.51 -16.88 -4.44
CA GLY A 65 -8.60 -16.69 -5.57
C GLY A 65 -8.02 -18.06 -5.89
N ASN A 66 -8.04 -18.47 -7.16
CA ASN A 66 -7.31 -19.65 -7.58
C ASN A 66 -5.90 -19.57 -6.95
N ASN A 67 -5.32 -20.66 -6.48
CA ASN A 67 -3.96 -20.66 -5.91
C ASN A 67 -2.97 -19.90 -6.83
N ASN A 68 -3.20 -19.91 -8.14
CA ASN A 68 -2.45 -19.13 -9.13
C ASN A 68 -2.59 -17.59 -9.03
N GLU A 69 -3.67 -17.05 -8.46
CA GLU A 69 -3.92 -15.61 -8.28
C GLU A 69 -3.17 -15.01 -7.08
N VAL A 70 -2.89 -15.80 -6.05
CA VAL A 70 -2.19 -15.33 -4.85
C VAL A 70 -0.69 -15.11 -5.14
N PHE A 71 -0.14 -15.87 -6.10
CA PHE A 71 1.20 -15.69 -6.67
C PHE A 71 1.32 -14.55 -7.68
N GLN A 72 0.23 -13.83 -7.97
CA GLN A 72 0.29 -12.76 -8.97
C GLN A 72 0.84 -11.46 -8.37
N PRO A 73 1.48 -10.61 -9.19
CA PRO A 73 1.79 -9.23 -8.87
C PRO A 73 0.67 -8.47 -8.15
N CYS A 74 1.00 -7.60 -7.21
CA CYS A 74 0.06 -6.64 -6.65
C CYS A 74 0.00 -5.40 -7.54
N ARG A 75 -0.78 -5.47 -8.63
CA ARG A 75 -0.95 -4.34 -9.57
C ARG A 75 -1.59 -3.09 -8.95
N GLU A 76 -2.15 -3.21 -7.75
CA GLU A 76 -2.67 -2.08 -6.97
C GLU A 76 -1.59 -1.36 -6.16
N ALA A 77 -0.45 -2.01 -5.87
CA ALA A 77 0.69 -1.34 -5.25
C ALA A 77 1.28 -0.32 -6.23
N GLY A 78 1.46 0.92 -5.79
CA GLY A 78 1.93 2.06 -6.59
C GLY A 78 0.98 2.56 -7.66
N LYS A 79 -0.17 1.90 -7.85
CA LYS A 79 -1.26 2.41 -8.71
C LYS A 79 -2.01 3.56 -8.03
N ALA A 80 -1.99 3.61 -6.70
CA ALA A 80 -2.50 4.73 -5.94
C ALA A 80 -1.43 5.22 -4.95
N LEU A 81 -1.28 6.55 -4.83
CA LEU A 81 -0.68 7.13 -3.63
C LEU A 81 -1.82 7.49 -2.68
N THR A 82 -1.71 7.06 -1.44
CA THR A 82 -2.71 7.39 -0.41
C THR A 82 -2.12 8.41 0.52
N VAL A 83 -2.80 9.56 0.68
CA VAL A 83 -2.42 10.60 1.64
C VAL A 83 -3.33 10.47 2.85
N LEU A 84 -2.71 10.27 4.01
CA LEU A 84 -3.39 10.09 5.29
C LEU A 84 -3.52 11.44 6.04
N PRO A 85 -4.50 11.59 6.94
CA PRO A 85 -4.73 12.81 7.73
C PRO A 85 -3.50 13.32 8.48
N ASP A 86 -2.63 12.41 8.92
CA ASP A 86 -1.38 12.72 9.62
C ASP A 86 -0.25 13.17 8.67
N GLY A 87 -0.54 13.29 7.38
CA GLY A 87 0.41 13.64 6.33
C GLY A 87 1.20 12.45 5.78
N ASN A 88 1.03 11.23 6.30
CA ASN A 88 1.73 10.06 5.77
C ASN A 88 1.25 9.75 4.35
N ILE A 89 2.19 9.37 3.49
CA ILE A 89 1.93 8.98 2.11
C ILE A 89 2.37 7.54 1.92
N THR A 90 1.46 6.70 1.43
CA THR A 90 1.72 5.28 1.18
C THR A 90 1.58 4.95 -0.30
N PHE A 91 2.28 3.90 -0.75
CA PHE A 91 2.12 3.37 -2.12
C PHE A 91 1.00 2.33 -2.23
N CYS A 92 0.18 2.15 -1.20
CA CYS A 92 -0.83 1.09 -1.20
C CYS A 92 -2.12 1.60 -0.55
N CYS A 93 -3.23 1.44 -1.27
CA CYS A 93 -4.58 1.73 -0.79
C CYS A 93 -5.24 0.51 -0.11
N GLY A 94 -4.47 -0.57 0.07
CA GLY A 94 -4.94 -1.86 0.55
C GLY A 94 -5.31 -1.90 2.03
N HIS A 95 -5.71 -3.08 2.49
CA HIS A 95 -6.35 -3.25 3.81
C HIS A 95 -5.41 -3.11 5.03
N ILE A 96 -4.12 -2.81 4.82
CA ILE A 96 -3.15 -2.67 5.91
C ILE A 96 -2.96 -1.21 6.38
N LEU A 97 -3.61 -0.25 5.72
CA LEU A 97 -3.70 1.14 6.19
C LEU A 97 -4.32 1.20 7.58
N ASN A 98 -3.84 2.12 8.43
CA ASN A 98 -4.23 2.30 9.83
C ASN A 98 -4.15 1.04 10.69
N THR A 99 -3.22 0.16 10.35
CA THR A 99 -2.83 -0.97 11.18
C THR A 99 -1.37 -0.83 11.58
N LYS A 100 -0.89 -1.71 12.47
CA LYS A 100 0.54 -1.79 12.81
C LYS A 100 1.45 -2.12 11.60
N ALA A 101 0.85 -2.56 10.49
CA ALA A 101 1.56 -2.83 9.24
C ALA A 101 1.69 -1.59 8.33
N GLN A 102 1.16 -0.42 8.67
CA GLN A 102 1.16 0.74 7.76
C GLN A 102 2.57 1.21 7.38
N ASP A 103 3.53 1.16 8.32
CA ASP A 103 4.89 1.62 8.07
C ASP A 103 5.57 0.86 6.91
N PHE A 104 5.18 -0.40 6.70
CA PHE A 104 5.65 -1.25 5.60
C PHE A 104 5.33 -0.68 4.20
N ILE A 105 4.28 0.14 4.09
CA ILE A 105 3.87 0.77 2.82
C ILE A 105 4.03 2.29 2.81
N THR A 106 4.50 2.89 3.90
CA THR A 106 4.66 4.34 4.02
C THR A 106 5.97 4.77 3.35
N ILE A 107 5.86 5.76 2.46
CA ILE A 107 6.99 6.30 1.70
C ILE A 107 7.59 7.51 2.41
N ALA A 108 6.72 8.38 2.93
CA ALA A 108 7.10 9.66 3.51
C ALA A 108 5.94 10.31 4.27
N ASN A 109 6.21 11.46 4.88
CA ASN A 109 5.18 12.33 5.44
C ASN A 109 5.27 13.74 4.82
N ILE A 110 4.23 14.19 4.12
CA ILE A 110 4.25 15.45 3.36
C ILE A 110 4.31 16.69 4.25
N ILE A 111 3.77 16.60 5.47
CA ILE A 111 3.75 17.71 6.43
C ILE A 111 5.13 17.83 7.08
N ARG A 112 5.65 16.73 7.61
CA ARG A 112 6.91 16.70 8.35
C ARG A 112 8.14 16.82 7.46
N ASP A 113 8.13 16.18 6.30
CA ASP A 113 9.35 16.02 5.51
C ASP A 113 9.58 17.19 4.52
N ASN A 114 8.61 18.11 4.37
CA ASN A 114 8.63 19.23 3.42
C ASN A 114 9.11 18.83 2.00
N ILE A 115 8.54 17.76 1.47
CA ILE A 115 8.90 17.18 0.17
C ILE A 115 7.78 17.34 -0.85
N THR A 116 8.16 17.39 -2.11
CA THR A 116 7.22 17.42 -3.23
C THR A 116 6.69 16.03 -3.59
N LEU A 117 5.54 15.98 -4.25
CA LEU A 117 4.98 14.73 -4.78
C LEU A 117 5.95 14.03 -5.75
N SER A 118 6.68 14.79 -6.57
CA SER A 118 7.71 14.25 -7.48
C SER A 118 8.84 13.55 -6.71
N GLN A 119 9.30 14.14 -5.60
CA GLN A 119 10.29 13.49 -4.74
C GLN A 119 9.74 12.23 -4.07
N ILE A 120 8.46 12.22 -3.68
CA ILE A 120 7.79 11.04 -3.10
C ILE A 120 7.68 9.92 -4.14
N ILE A 121 7.27 10.24 -5.36
CA ILE A 121 7.20 9.29 -6.47
C ILE A 121 8.60 8.73 -6.76
N ASN A 122 9.63 9.57 -6.76
CA ASN A 122 11.01 9.14 -6.98
C ASN A 122 11.47 8.18 -5.86
N ARG A 123 11.17 8.49 -4.59
CA ARG A 123 11.43 7.58 -3.46
C ARG A 123 10.71 6.23 -3.62
N MET A 124 9.43 6.26 -3.97
CA MET A 124 8.65 5.05 -4.25
C MET A 124 9.29 4.23 -5.39
N GLN A 125 9.66 4.87 -6.49
CA GLN A 125 10.24 4.20 -7.65
C GLN A 125 11.64 3.63 -7.41
N ARG A 126 12.31 4.02 -6.32
CA ARG A 126 13.59 3.43 -5.86
C ARG A 126 13.39 2.42 -4.72
N ASN A 127 12.17 2.22 -4.27
CA ASN A 127 11.86 1.29 -3.18
C ASN A 127 11.76 -0.13 -3.73
N VAL A 128 12.74 -0.98 -3.39
CA VAL A 128 12.81 -2.38 -3.84
C VAL A 128 11.59 -3.18 -3.41
N LEU A 129 11.13 -2.98 -2.17
CA LEU A 129 9.94 -3.65 -1.65
C LEU A 129 8.69 -3.29 -2.45
N PHE A 130 8.54 -2.02 -2.86
CA PHE A 130 7.44 -1.62 -3.74
C PHE A 130 7.46 -2.43 -5.04
N TRP A 131 8.61 -2.56 -5.68
CA TRP A 131 8.70 -3.29 -6.94
C TRP A 131 8.52 -4.80 -6.80
N LEU A 132 9.05 -5.41 -5.73
CA LEU A 132 8.76 -6.81 -5.39
C LEU A 132 7.25 -7.03 -5.28
N LEU A 133 6.56 -6.18 -4.51
CA LEU A 133 5.11 -6.27 -4.38
C LEU A 133 4.40 -6.04 -5.71
N TYR A 134 4.87 -5.09 -6.52
CA TYR A 134 4.22 -4.72 -7.78
C TYR A 134 4.40 -5.76 -8.91
N LEU A 135 5.56 -6.40 -9.00
CA LEU A 135 5.92 -7.35 -10.06
C LEU A 135 5.67 -8.80 -9.68
N GLU A 136 5.98 -9.16 -8.43
CA GLU A 136 5.92 -10.55 -7.99
C GLU A 136 4.80 -10.79 -6.95
N GLY A 137 4.45 -9.75 -6.19
CA GLY A 137 3.46 -9.85 -5.13
C GLY A 137 4.04 -10.35 -3.80
N PRO A 138 3.24 -10.34 -2.73
CA PRO A 138 3.75 -10.59 -1.38
C PRO A 138 4.12 -12.05 -1.12
N LEU A 139 3.58 -13.02 -1.87
CA LEU A 139 3.95 -14.42 -1.71
C LEU A 139 5.35 -14.75 -2.23
N SER A 140 5.86 -14.02 -3.22
CA SER A 140 7.25 -14.21 -3.64
C SER A 140 8.21 -13.85 -2.50
N ILE A 141 7.85 -12.85 -1.70
CA ILE A 141 8.58 -12.47 -0.48
C ILE A 141 8.51 -13.60 0.55
N PHE A 142 7.35 -14.26 0.72
CA PHE A 142 7.25 -15.45 1.59
C PHE A 142 8.19 -16.55 1.12
N ASN A 143 8.24 -16.84 -0.17
CA ASN A 143 9.13 -17.85 -0.74
C ASN A 143 10.60 -17.49 -0.53
N ARG A 144 11.00 -16.24 -0.80
CA ARG A 144 12.36 -15.74 -0.57
C ARG A 144 12.76 -15.82 0.91
N LEU A 145 11.79 -15.76 1.82
CA LEU A 145 12.00 -15.90 3.27
C LEU A 145 11.81 -17.34 3.80
N ASN A 146 11.52 -18.32 2.94
CA ASN A 146 11.17 -19.69 3.31
C ASN A 146 10.02 -19.77 4.33
N ILE A 147 9.02 -18.90 4.20
CA ILE A 147 7.85 -18.87 5.08
C ILE A 147 6.77 -19.77 4.50
N SER A 148 6.49 -20.89 5.18
CA SER A 148 5.30 -21.70 4.94
C SER A 148 4.21 -21.31 5.91
N TYR A 149 3.28 -20.46 5.45
CA TYR A 149 2.11 -20.06 6.23
C TYR A 149 0.91 -19.92 5.29
N PRO A 150 -0.27 -20.48 5.62
CA PRO A 150 -1.43 -20.38 4.76
C PRO A 150 -1.91 -18.93 4.71
N VAL A 151 -2.02 -18.39 3.50
CA VAL A 151 -2.53 -17.03 3.26
C VAL A 151 -3.64 -17.09 2.22
N TYR A 152 -4.76 -16.45 2.51
CA TYR A 152 -5.94 -16.48 1.66
C TYR A 152 -5.98 -15.32 0.68
N ARG A 153 -5.30 -14.20 0.98
CA ARG A 153 -5.24 -12.99 0.12
C ARG A 153 -3.90 -12.26 0.20
N LYS A 154 -3.51 -11.57 -0.89
CA LYS A 154 -2.28 -10.76 -0.94
C LYS A 154 -2.16 -9.74 0.20
N CYS A 155 -3.26 -9.05 0.55
CA CYS A 155 -3.23 -8.06 1.65
C CYS A 155 -2.94 -8.70 3.01
N GLU A 156 -3.39 -9.93 3.24
CA GLU A 156 -3.09 -10.69 4.46
C GLU A 156 -1.61 -11.08 4.48
N ALA A 157 -1.03 -11.49 3.34
CA ALA A 157 0.41 -11.72 3.24
C ALA A 157 1.21 -10.45 3.59
N CYS A 158 0.84 -9.29 3.02
CA CYS A 158 1.49 -8.01 3.37
C CYS A 158 1.37 -7.70 4.86
N TYR A 159 0.19 -7.92 5.46
CA TYR A 159 -0.01 -7.70 6.89
C TYR A 159 0.92 -8.59 7.73
N LEU A 160 1.02 -9.88 7.40
CA LEU A 160 1.87 -10.83 8.10
C LEU A 160 3.36 -10.50 7.92
N LEU A 161 3.80 -10.10 6.72
CA LEU A 161 5.17 -9.63 6.48
C LEU A 161 5.51 -8.42 7.34
N ALA A 162 4.61 -7.46 7.41
CA ALA A 162 4.80 -6.21 8.11
C ALA A 162 4.66 -6.32 9.63
N THR A 163 4.16 -7.44 10.16
CA THR A 163 3.94 -7.63 11.60
C THR A 163 4.69 -8.84 12.12
N LYS A 164 4.20 -10.04 11.82
CA LYS A 164 4.74 -11.31 12.31
C LYS A 164 6.13 -11.60 11.78
N TYR A 165 6.39 -11.27 10.51
CA TYR A 165 7.64 -11.61 9.82
C TYR A 165 8.53 -10.39 9.53
N LEU A 166 8.28 -9.27 10.21
CA LEU A 166 8.98 -8.00 9.96
C LEU A 166 10.50 -8.13 10.10
N ARG A 167 10.96 -8.89 11.11
CA ARG A 167 12.39 -9.16 11.31
C ARG A 167 13.02 -9.97 10.17
N GLN A 168 12.32 -10.97 9.62
CA GLN A 168 12.84 -11.72 8.48
C GLN A 168 12.85 -10.85 7.22
N LEU A 169 11.80 -10.07 7.01
CA LEU A 169 11.73 -9.11 5.91
C LEU A 169 12.91 -8.12 5.94
N HIS A 170 13.29 -7.60 7.12
CA HIS A 170 14.45 -6.72 7.23
C HIS A 170 15.76 -7.36 6.76
N LYS A 171 15.91 -8.69 6.87
CA LYS A 171 17.10 -9.39 6.34
C LYS A 171 17.18 -9.35 4.81
N LEU A 172 16.06 -9.19 4.10
CA LEU A 172 16.10 -8.98 2.65
C LEU A 172 16.67 -7.61 2.28
N ALA A 173 16.63 -6.63 3.20
CA ALA A 173 17.22 -5.32 2.95
C ALA A 173 18.74 -5.39 2.79
N ASP A 174 19.40 -6.38 3.42
CA ASP A 174 20.85 -6.62 3.28
C ASP A 174 21.22 -7.06 1.85
N HIS A 175 20.26 -7.63 1.12
CA HIS A 175 20.41 -8.11 -0.25
C HIS A 175 19.66 -7.24 -1.28
N LYS A 176 19.24 -6.02 -0.89
CA LYS A 176 18.38 -5.17 -1.72
C LYS A 176 18.92 -4.87 -3.11
N GLU A 177 20.25 -4.77 -3.28
CA GLU A 177 20.87 -4.46 -4.56
C GLU A 177 20.80 -5.63 -5.54
N ALA A 178 20.99 -6.87 -5.06
CA ALA A 178 20.83 -8.06 -5.87
C ALA A 178 19.37 -8.22 -6.33
N ILE A 179 18.44 -8.06 -5.38
CA ILE A 179 17.00 -8.06 -5.66
C ILE A 179 16.65 -6.95 -6.66
N TRP A 180 17.27 -5.77 -6.53
CA TRP A 180 17.04 -4.66 -7.43
C TRP A 180 17.46 -4.96 -8.87
N GLN A 181 18.56 -5.67 -9.10
CA GLN A 181 18.97 -6.06 -10.45
C GLN A 181 17.96 -7.01 -11.10
N GLU A 182 17.54 -8.05 -10.37
CA GLU A 182 16.50 -9.00 -10.83
C GLU A 182 15.22 -8.25 -11.25
N VAL A 183 14.76 -7.36 -10.38
CA VAL A 183 13.55 -6.55 -10.56
C VAL A 183 13.69 -5.54 -11.70
N LYS A 184 14.89 -4.99 -11.92
CA LYS A 184 15.15 -3.98 -12.97
C LYS A 184 15.01 -4.59 -14.36
N GLU A 185 15.47 -5.82 -14.55
CA GLU A 185 15.33 -6.56 -15.82
C GLU A 185 13.85 -6.79 -16.16
N GLU A 186 13.05 -7.26 -15.20
CA GLU A 186 11.61 -7.42 -15.39
C GLU A 186 10.87 -6.10 -15.61
N LYS A 187 11.27 -5.04 -14.90
CA LYS A 187 10.69 -3.70 -15.05
C LYS A 187 10.87 -3.15 -16.47
N ILE A 188 12.02 -3.37 -17.10
CA ILE A 188 12.27 -2.93 -18.48
C ILE A 188 11.26 -3.59 -19.41
N ASN A 189 11.07 -4.91 -19.28
CA ASN A 189 10.13 -5.68 -20.12
C ASN A 189 8.68 -5.20 -19.98
N VAL A 190 8.24 -4.81 -18.77
CA VAL A 190 6.88 -4.32 -18.52
C VAL A 190 6.65 -2.89 -19.03
N ILE A 191 7.70 -2.06 -19.09
CA ILE A 191 7.59 -0.68 -19.62
C ILE A 191 7.65 -0.66 -21.15
N SER A 192 8.31 -1.64 -21.77
CA SER A 192 8.45 -1.76 -23.22
C SER A 192 7.28 -2.50 -23.91
N ALA A 193 6.36 -3.07 -23.15
CA ALA A 193 5.17 -3.79 -23.62
C ALA A 193 3.91 -2.93 -23.48
#